data_AF-A0A1I6IIP5-F1
#
_entry.id   AF-A0A1I6IIP5-F1
#
_cell.length_a   1.000
_cell.length_b   1.000
_cell.length_c   1.000
_cell.angle_alpha   90.00
_cell.angle_beta   90.00
_cell.angle_gamma   90.00
#
_symmetry.space_group_name_H-M   'P 1'
#
loop_
_entity.id
_entity.type
_entity.pdbx_description
1 polymer ?
#
loop_
_entity_poly.entity_id
_entity_poly.type
_entity_poly.pdbx_seq_one_letter_code
_entity_poly.pdbx_strand_id
1 'polypeptide(L)'
;MKDLNYSNDLKFLDNGPWDELYVLTNHWVSDLEFYRDDLKFLNHLIEKYFIWLSKEENLQIIKELKLGLQETNIMVNDLLEKVSKHRNRLGLLVKDANRKDAGVIVMEHEHLEEEIIRFVSFFRLNRKETFKLTEYIMDSEELSIIIRG
;
A
#
# COMPACT_ATOMS: atom_id res chain seq x y z
N MET A 1 4.61 -9.97 -10.30
CA MET A 1 4.86 -10.03 -8.86
C MET A 1 5.53 -11.36 -8.58
N LYS A 2 6.87 -11.37 -8.56
CA LYS A 2 7.66 -12.57 -8.26
C LYS A 2 7.92 -12.59 -6.76
N ASP A 3 7.51 -13.70 -6.14
CA ASP A 3 8.15 -14.35 -4.98
C ASP A 3 8.32 -13.51 -3.70
N LEU A 4 7.24 -13.37 -2.93
CA LEU A 4 7.24 -12.96 -1.51
C LEU A 4 7.66 -14.11 -0.58
N ASN A 5 8.75 -14.82 -0.91
CA ASN A 5 9.28 -15.89 -0.06
C ASN A 5 10.76 -15.62 0.29
N TYR A 6 11.07 -14.37 0.62
CA TYR A 6 12.41 -13.91 1.03
C TYR A 6 12.81 -14.41 2.44
N SER A 7 11.81 -14.77 3.26
CA SER A 7 11.98 -15.14 4.68
C SER A 7 12.89 -16.36 4.91
N ASN A 8 12.95 -17.31 3.97
CA ASN A 8 13.70 -18.56 4.16
C ASN A 8 15.19 -18.49 3.77
N ASP A 9 15.62 -17.44 3.07
CA ASP A 9 16.99 -17.33 2.53
C ASP A 9 17.93 -16.47 3.40
N LEU A 10 17.45 -15.86 4.49
CA LEU A 10 18.26 -14.99 5.37
C LEU A 10 19.20 -15.73 6.34
N LYS A 11 19.47 -17.02 6.09
CA LYS A 11 20.59 -17.69 6.76
C LYS A 11 21.85 -17.37 5.97
N PHE A 12 22.76 -16.60 6.58
CA PHE A 12 24.21 -16.80 6.65
C PHE A 12 24.94 -15.45 6.73
N LEU A 13 25.54 -15.18 7.91
CA LEU A 13 26.90 -14.67 8.15
C LEU A 13 26.91 -13.82 9.43
N ASP A 14 28.00 -13.93 10.19
CA ASP A 14 28.36 -13.14 11.40
C ASP A 14 28.24 -11.61 11.24
N ASN A 15 27.91 -11.12 10.04
CA ASN A 15 27.84 -9.72 9.65
C ASN A 15 26.44 -9.25 9.23
N GLY A 16 25.41 -10.10 9.17
CA GLY A 16 24.03 -9.74 8.79
C GLY A 16 23.87 -9.28 7.33
N PRO A 17 22.71 -9.46 6.69
CA PRO A 17 22.50 -9.06 5.29
C PRO A 17 22.15 -7.56 5.15
N TRP A 18 22.86 -6.66 5.86
CA TRP A 18 22.47 -5.24 5.98
C TRP A 18 22.35 -4.50 4.64
N ASP A 19 23.27 -4.78 3.71
CA ASP A 19 23.22 -4.21 2.35
C ASP A 19 21.96 -4.65 1.60
N GLU A 20 21.60 -5.93 1.70
CA GLU A 20 20.41 -6.48 1.06
C GLU A 20 19.14 -5.91 1.69
N LEU A 21 19.07 -5.80 3.02
CA LEU A 21 17.95 -5.16 3.71
C LEU A 21 17.83 -3.67 3.33
N TYR A 22 18.96 -2.98 3.16
CA TYR A 22 18.97 -1.59 2.68
C TYR A 22 18.42 -1.48 1.25
N VAL A 23 18.82 -2.37 0.34
CA VAL A 23 18.27 -2.43 -1.02
C VAL A 23 16.78 -2.75 -1.01
N LEU A 24 16.36 -3.73 -0.20
CA LEU A 24 14.95 -4.11 -0.05
C LEU A 24 14.08 -2.93 0.42
N THR A 25 14.56 -2.20 1.43
CA THR A 25 13.82 -1.01 1.92
C THR A 25 13.75 0.13 0.90
N ASN A 26 14.72 0.25 -0.02
CA ASN A 26 14.58 1.16 -1.16
C ASN A 26 13.42 0.76 -2.08
N HIS A 27 13.28 -0.54 -2.36
CA HIS A 27 12.16 -1.04 -3.15
C HIS A 27 10.83 -0.82 -2.42
N TRP A 28 10.76 -1.07 -1.12
CA TRP A 28 9.55 -0.79 -0.33
C TRP A 28 9.14 0.68 -0.38
N VAL A 29 10.09 1.62 -0.24
CA VAL A 29 9.78 3.05 -0.38
C VAL A 29 9.19 3.34 -1.75
N SER A 30 9.83 2.88 -2.83
CA SER A 30 9.34 3.09 -4.20
C SER A 30 7.93 2.50 -4.41
N ASP A 31 7.68 1.30 -3.91
CA ASP A 31 6.38 0.64 -4.02
C ASP A 31 5.30 1.39 -3.22
N LEU A 32 5.61 1.82 -2.00
CA LEU A 32 4.69 2.60 -1.16
C LEU A 32 4.37 3.97 -1.79
N GLU A 33 5.34 4.63 -2.42
CA GLU A 33 5.09 5.86 -3.18
C GLU A 33 4.16 5.61 -4.37
N PHE A 34 4.36 4.51 -5.09
CA PHE A 34 3.46 4.10 -6.16
C PHE A 34 2.03 3.84 -5.65
N TYR A 35 1.87 3.11 -4.55
CA TYR A 35 0.55 2.86 -3.96
C TYR A 35 -0.13 4.16 -3.48
N ARG A 36 0.63 5.10 -2.93
CA ARG A 36 0.12 6.42 -2.54
C ARG A 36 -0.43 7.19 -3.73
N ASP A 37 0.25 7.14 -4.87
CA ASP A 37 -0.23 7.81 -6.09
C ASP A 37 -1.44 7.09 -6.70
N ASP A 38 -1.46 5.75 -6.67
CA ASP A 38 -2.65 4.95 -7.03
C ASP A 38 -3.86 5.32 -6.14
N LEU A 39 -3.67 5.55 -4.84
CA LEU A 39 -4.76 5.96 -3.94
C LEU A 39 -5.32 7.34 -4.31
N LYS A 40 -4.49 8.29 -4.75
CA LYS A 40 -4.98 9.58 -5.26
C LYS A 40 -5.85 9.36 -6.48
N PHE A 41 -5.41 8.50 -7.40
CA PHE A 41 -6.20 8.14 -8.58
C PHE A 41 -7.55 7.51 -8.20
N LEU A 42 -7.59 6.56 -7.27
CA LEU A 42 -8.84 5.92 -6.83
C LEU A 42 -9.81 6.93 -6.19
N ASN A 43 -9.30 7.87 -5.37
CA ASN A 43 -10.13 8.93 -4.80
C ASN A 43 -10.75 9.81 -5.90
N HIS A 44 -9.95 10.24 -6.88
CA HIS A 44 -10.47 11.01 -8.03
C HIS A 44 -11.48 10.22 -8.86
N LEU A 45 -11.30 8.91 -8.99
CA LEU A 45 -12.24 8.06 -9.70
C LEU A 45 -13.60 8.05 -9.00
N ILE A 46 -13.63 7.87 -7.67
CA ILE A 46 -14.87 7.92 -6.88
C ILE A 46 -15.52 9.32 -6.97
N GLU A 47 -14.73 10.39 -6.84
CA GLU A 47 -15.24 11.76 -6.95
C GLU A 47 -15.89 12.03 -8.30
N LYS A 48 -15.28 11.57 -9.40
CA LYS A 48 -15.80 11.74 -10.75
C LYS A 48 -17.18 11.11 -10.94
N TYR A 49 -17.39 9.90 -10.41
CA TYR A 49 -18.66 9.20 -10.55
C TYR A 49 -19.67 9.50 -9.43
N PHE A 50 -19.28 10.29 -8.41
CA PHE A 50 -20.11 10.62 -7.26
C PHE A 50 -21.46 11.27 -7.64
N ILE A 51 -21.48 12.11 -8.67
CA ILE A 51 -22.70 12.80 -9.14
C ILE A 51 -23.76 11.79 -9.60
N TRP A 52 -23.34 10.76 -10.32
CA TRP A 52 -24.19 9.71 -10.88
C TRP A 52 -24.57 8.64 -9.85
N LEU A 53 -23.73 8.50 -8.83
CA LEU A 53 -23.88 7.59 -7.70
C LEU A 53 -24.84 8.05 -6.61
N SER A 54 -25.41 9.25 -6.71
CA SER A 54 -26.22 9.88 -5.66
C SER A 54 -27.59 9.23 -5.38
N LYS A 55 -27.90 8.07 -5.99
CA LYS A 55 -29.05 7.24 -5.59
C LYS A 55 -28.83 6.70 -4.17
N GLU A 56 -29.85 6.79 -3.30
CA GLU A 56 -29.75 6.42 -1.88
C GLU A 56 -29.13 5.02 -1.64
N GLU A 57 -29.41 4.08 -2.55
CA GLU A 57 -28.93 2.70 -2.53
C GLU A 57 -27.39 2.58 -2.54
N ASN A 58 -26.68 3.54 -3.15
CA ASN A 58 -25.23 3.49 -3.29
C ASN A 58 -24.50 4.37 -2.26
N LEU A 59 -25.21 5.25 -1.55
CA LEU A 59 -24.58 6.24 -0.65
C LEU A 59 -23.78 5.59 0.48
N GLN A 60 -24.28 4.50 1.05
CA GLN A 60 -23.61 3.80 2.13
C GLN A 60 -22.30 3.14 1.64
N ILE A 61 -22.34 2.47 0.49
CA ILE A 61 -21.17 1.81 -0.12
C ILE A 61 -20.08 2.85 -0.44
N ILE A 62 -20.45 4.00 -0.99
CA ILE A 62 -19.51 5.08 -1.29
C ILE A 62 -18.86 5.62 -0.02
N LYS A 63 -19.65 5.80 1.04
CA LYS A 63 -19.14 6.28 2.33
C LYS A 63 -18.12 5.30 2.89
N GLU A 64 -18.43 4.00 2.87
CA GLU A 64 -17.52 2.95 3.31
C GLU A 64 -16.23 2.93 2.49
N LEU A 65 -16.32 3.06 1.16
CA LEU A 65 -15.15 3.13 0.29
C LEU A 65 -14.29 4.36 0.54
N LYS A 66 -14.91 5.53 0.74
CA LYS A 66 -14.17 6.75 1.07
C LYS A 66 -13.43 6.62 2.39
N LEU A 67 -14.06 6.03 3.41
CA LEU A 67 -13.41 5.74 4.68
C LEU A 67 -12.24 4.75 4.50
N GLY A 68 -12.45 3.65 3.78
CA GLY A 68 -11.41 2.67 3.50
C GLY A 68 -10.21 3.24 2.74
N LEU A 69 -10.44 4.10 1.73
CA LEU A 69 -9.37 4.80 1.01
C LEU A 69 -8.64 5.81 1.90
N GLN A 70 -9.36 6.54 2.76
CA GLN A 70 -8.76 7.46 3.73
C GLN A 70 -7.86 6.72 4.73
N GLU A 71 -8.35 5.62 5.31
CA GLU A 71 -7.58 4.77 6.21
C GLU A 71 -6.35 4.20 5.51
N THR A 72 -6.50 3.70 4.28
CA THR A 72 -5.37 3.19 3.46
C THR A 72 -4.34 4.29 3.20
N ASN A 73 -4.77 5.53 2.96
CA ASN A 73 -3.88 6.66 2.75
C ASN A 73 -3.15 7.07 4.05
N ILE A 74 -3.78 6.94 5.22
CA ILE A 74 -3.08 7.14 6.50
C ILE A 74 -2.01 6.06 6.67
N MET A 75 -2.34 4.79 6.42
CA MET A 75 -1.40 3.67 6.52
C MET A 75 -0.18 3.83 5.61
N VAL A 76 -0.36 4.20 4.33
CA VAL A 76 0.77 4.33 3.41
C VAL A 76 1.74 5.45 3.82
N ASN A 77 1.22 6.56 4.35
CA ASN A 77 2.05 7.68 4.78
C ASN A 77 2.82 7.35 6.07
N ASP A 78 2.19 6.67 7.02
CA ASP A 78 2.85 6.15 8.22
C ASP A 78 3.95 5.13 7.86
N LEU A 79 3.65 4.17 6.97
CA LEU A 79 4.63 3.21 6.46
C LEU A 79 5.80 3.88 5.74
N LEU A 80 5.55 4.88 4.89
CA LEU A 80 6.60 5.62 4.21
C LEU A 80 7.55 6.29 5.20
N GLU A 81 7.02 6.87 6.28
CA GLU A 81 7.82 7.49 7.33
C GLU A 81 8.66 6.43 8.07
N LYS A 82 8.02 5.34 8.53
CA LYS A 82 8.70 4.27 9.28
C LYS A 82 9.78 3.59 8.44
N VAL A 83 9.46 3.16 7.22
CA VAL A 83 10.42 2.51 6.30
C VAL A 83 11.56 3.45 5.95
N SER A 84 11.30 4.73 5.72
CA SER A 84 12.36 5.71 5.43
C SER A 84 13.33 5.88 6.61
N LYS A 85 12.81 5.94 7.84
CA LYS A 85 13.64 5.99 9.06
C LYS A 85 14.46 4.71 9.22
N HIS A 86 13.84 3.55 9.04
CA HIS A 86 14.51 2.26 9.15
C HIS A 86 15.61 2.09 8.08
N ARG A 87 15.34 2.48 6.82
CA ARG A 87 16.33 2.53 5.74
C ARG A 87 17.54 3.40 6.10
N ASN A 88 17.30 4.58 6.68
CA ASN A 88 18.40 5.45 7.11
C ASN A 88 19.28 4.78 8.18
N ARG A 89 18.67 4.04 9.12
CA ARG A 89 19.40 3.26 10.14
C ARG A 89 20.20 2.12 9.52
N LEU A 90 19.63 1.39 8.57
CA LEU A 90 20.35 0.37 7.79
C LEU A 90 21.54 0.96 7.03
N GLY A 91 21.37 2.12 6.40
CA GLY A 91 22.45 2.81 5.69
C GLY A 91 23.59 3.27 6.62
N LEU A 92 23.32 3.51 7.90
CA LEU A 92 24.36 3.75 8.91
C LEU A 92 25.08 2.45 9.29
N LEU A 93 24.35 1.34 9.50
CA LEU A 93 24.96 0.03 9.80
C LEU A 93 25.86 -0.49 8.69
N VAL A 94 25.47 -0.26 7.43
CA VAL A 94 26.29 -0.58 6.25
C VAL A 94 27.62 0.19 6.27
N LYS A 95 27.61 1.43 6.74
CA LYS A 95 28.79 2.31 6.78
C LYS A 95 29.66 2.11 8.01
N ASP A 96 29.04 1.88 9.16
CA ASP A 96 29.72 1.69 10.44
C ASP A 96 29.01 0.59 11.24
N ALA A 97 29.72 -0.53 11.42
CA ALA A 97 29.21 -1.75 12.00
C ALA A 97 29.16 -1.69 13.54
N ASN A 98 28.59 -0.64 14.12
CA ASN A 98 28.26 -0.63 15.54
C ASN A 98 27.04 -1.54 15.80
N ARG A 99 27.31 -2.84 15.94
CA ARG A 99 26.32 -3.94 15.97
C ARG A 99 25.52 -4.06 17.26
N LYS A 100 25.63 -3.10 18.19
CA LYS A 100 24.90 -3.14 19.47
C LYS A 100 23.37 -3.16 19.27
N ASP A 101 22.89 -2.57 18.17
CA ASP A 101 21.47 -2.44 17.87
C ASP A 101 20.97 -3.42 16.80
N ALA A 102 21.81 -4.38 16.36
CA ALA A 102 21.48 -5.31 15.27
C ALA A 102 20.17 -6.09 15.51
N GLY A 103 19.97 -6.62 16.72
CA GLY A 103 18.75 -7.35 17.07
C GLY A 103 17.49 -6.48 17.01
N VAL A 104 17.60 -5.21 17.44
CA VAL A 104 16.47 -4.25 17.35
C VAL A 104 16.13 -3.95 15.90
N ILE A 105 17.14 -3.82 15.04
CA ILE A 105 16.94 -3.52 13.62
C ILE A 105 16.31 -4.72 12.89
N VAL A 106 16.71 -5.95 13.21
CA VAL A 106 16.05 -7.14 12.64
C VAL A 106 14.58 -7.21 13.05
N MET A 107 14.26 -7.04 14.34
CA MET A 107 12.86 -7.04 14.81
C MET A 107 12.03 -5.92 14.18
N GLU A 108 12.60 -4.72 14.03
CA GLU A 108 11.95 -3.61 13.34
C GLU A 108 11.68 -3.96 11.86
N HIS A 109 12.64 -4.60 11.19
CA HIS A 109 12.51 -5.00 9.79
C HIS A 109 11.37 -6.02 9.60
N GLU A 110 11.33 -7.07 10.43
CA GLU A 110 10.27 -8.07 10.41
C GLU A 110 8.89 -7.44 10.66
N HIS A 111 8.80 -6.52 11.62
CA HIS A 111 7.56 -5.81 11.89
C HIS A 111 7.09 -4.97 10.69
N LEU A 112 8.01 -4.27 10.02
CA LEU A 112 7.70 -3.49 8.83
C LEU A 112 7.23 -4.38 7.67
N GLU A 113 7.83 -5.55 7.49
CA GLU A 113 7.39 -6.52 6.48
C GLU A 113 5.93 -6.92 6.72
N GLU A 114 5.56 -7.24 7.96
CA GLU A 114 4.18 -7.57 8.29
C GLU A 114 3.22 -6.38 8.09
N GLU A 115 3.62 -5.17 8.50
CA GLU A 115 2.81 -3.96 8.29
C GLU A 115 2.57 -3.71 6.80
N ILE A 116 3.60 -3.87 5.95
CA ILE A 116 3.50 -3.75 4.49
C ILE A 116 2.56 -4.81 3.91
N ILE A 117 2.66 -6.07 4.35
CA ILE A 117 1.76 -7.15 3.89
C ILE A 117 0.30 -6.82 4.21
N ARG A 118 0.02 -6.33 5.43
CA ARG A 118 -1.31 -5.91 5.86
C ARG A 118 -1.81 -4.73 5.02
N PHE A 119 -0.97 -3.72 4.82
CA PHE A 119 -1.27 -2.56 3.99
C PHE A 119 -1.61 -2.96 2.55
N VAL A 120 -0.76 -3.76 1.89
CA VAL A 120 -0.98 -4.18 0.49
C VAL A 120 -2.28 -4.97 0.35
N SER A 121 -2.61 -5.80 1.34
CA SER A 121 -3.88 -6.54 1.35
C SER A 121 -5.09 -5.60 1.43
N PHE A 122 -5.03 -4.61 2.33
CA PHE A 122 -6.10 -3.63 2.49
C PHE A 122 -6.24 -2.70 1.28
N PHE A 123 -5.12 -2.23 0.72
CA PHE A 123 -5.08 -1.46 -0.52
C PHE A 123 -5.76 -2.21 -1.67
N ARG A 124 -5.42 -3.49 -1.87
CA ARG A 124 -5.99 -4.31 -2.95
C ARG A 124 -7.51 -4.48 -2.81
N LEU A 125 -8.00 -4.66 -1.58
CA LEU A 125 -9.43 -4.74 -1.32
C LEU A 125 -10.14 -3.43 -1.70
N ASN A 126 -9.64 -2.30 -1.21
CA ASN A 126 -10.22 -0.98 -1.53
C ASN A 126 -10.17 -0.68 -3.04
N ARG A 127 -9.07 -1.03 -3.71
CA ARG A 127 -8.94 -0.89 -5.16
C ARG A 127 -9.96 -1.73 -5.92
N LYS A 128 -10.13 -2.99 -5.53
CA LYS A 128 -11.09 -3.91 -6.16
C LYS A 128 -12.53 -3.39 -6.02
N GLU A 129 -12.94 -2.99 -4.82
CA GLU A 129 -14.29 -2.51 -4.58
C GLU A 129 -14.55 -1.16 -5.25
N THR A 130 -13.53 -0.29 -5.32
CA THR A 130 -13.61 0.95 -6.10
C THR A 130 -13.89 0.65 -7.58
N PHE A 131 -13.15 -0.27 -8.20
CA PHE A 131 -13.39 -0.62 -9.60
C PHE A 131 -14.76 -1.24 -9.82
N LYS A 132 -15.17 -2.19 -8.99
CA LYS A 132 -16.47 -2.84 -9.09
C LYS A 132 -17.62 -1.83 -9.02
N LEU A 133 -17.54 -0.86 -8.10
CA LEU A 133 -18.53 0.22 -8.03
C LEU A 133 -18.52 1.05 -9.31
N THR A 134 -17.34 1.41 -9.83
CA THR A 134 -17.24 2.24 -11.03
C THR A 134 -17.72 1.54 -12.29
N GLU A 135 -17.46 0.25 -12.45
CA GLU A 135 -17.96 -0.59 -13.53
C GLU A 135 -19.49 -0.66 -13.50
N TYR A 136 -20.08 -0.93 -12.32
CA TYR A 136 -21.53 -0.97 -12.17
C TYR A 136 -22.22 0.32 -12.62
N ILE A 137 -21.64 1.48 -12.32
CA ILE A 137 -22.18 2.78 -12.75
C ILE A 137 -22.09 2.91 -14.27
N MET A 138 -20.94 2.60 -14.85
CA MET A 138 -20.71 2.70 -16.30
C MET A 138 -21.71 1.82 -17.07
N ASP A 139 -21.91 0.58 -16.62
CA ASP A 139 -22.89 -0.34 -17.22
C ASP A 139 -24.33 0.20 -17.09
N SER A 140 -24.66 0.80 -15.94
CA SER A 140 -25.98 1.40 -15.72
C SER A 140 -26.22 2.64 -16.59
N GLU A 141 -25.17 3.41 -16.88
CA GLU A 141 -25.22 4.57 -17.78
C GLU A 141 -25.41 4.14 -19.23
N GLU A 142 -24.64 3.16 -19.71
CA GLU A 142 -24.74 2.63 -21.07
C GLU A 142 -26.16 2.11 -21.35
N LEU A 143 -26.73 1.34 -20.41
CA LEU A 143 -28.12 0.90 -20.48
C LEU A 143 -29.11 2.07 -20.52
N SER A 144 -28.86 3.14 -19.76
CA SER A 144 -29.74 4.32 -19.75
C SER A 144 -29.74 5.11 -21.06
N ILE A 145 -28.61 5.14 -21.76
CA ILE A 145 -28.48 5.78 -23.08
C ILE A 145 -29.18 4.95 -24.15
N ILE A 146 -29.02 3.62 -24.12
CA ILE A 146 -29.67 2.70 -25.07
C ILE A 146 -31.20 2.73 -24.95
N ILE A 147 -31.74 2.81 -23.73
CA ILE A 147 -33.21 2.83 -23.52
C ILE A 147 -33.86 4.18 -23.93
N ARG A 148 -33.07 5.25 -24.06
CA ARG A 148 -33.54 6.59 -24.45
C ARG A 148 -33.34 6.93 -25.93
N GLY A 149 -32.64 6.09 -26.69
CA GLY A 149 -32.42 6.22 -28.14
C GLY A 149 -33.40 5.37 -28.95
#